data_AF-A0A9D8QTQ4-F1
#
_entry.id   AF-A0A9D8QTQ4-F1
#
_cell.length_a   1.000
_cell.length_b   1.000
_cell.length_c   1.000
_cell.angle_alpha   90.00
_cell.angle_beta   90.00
_cell.angle_gamma   90.00
#
_symmetry.space_group_name_H-M   'P 1'
#
loop_
_entity.id
_entity.type
_entity.pdbx_description
1 polymer ?
#
loop_
_entity_poly.entity_id
_entity_poly.type
_entity_poly.pdbx_seq_one_letter_code
_entity_poly.pdbx_strand_id
1 'polypeptide(L)' 'MKNEELLPLKGAGGTYRYHTASKKILGDLITPVSAYLKVRDAYPQSALMESSDYHGGENAKSFIALHPIASVSIE' A
#
# COMPACT_ATOMS: atom_id res chain seq x y z
N MET A 1 13.74 -6.12 -15.31
CA MET A 1 13.09 -4.87 -15.74
C MET A 1 12.03 -5.25 -16.75
N LYS A 2 10.78 -5.44 -16.34
CA LYS A 2 9.65 -5.65 -17.26
C LYS A 2 8.58 -4.62 -16.91
N ASN A 3 8.21 -3.87 -17.95
CA ASN A 3 7.16 -2.88 -18.09
C ASN A 3 6.01 -3.05 -17.10
N GLU A 4 5.84 -2.05 -16.23
CA GLU A 4 4.68 -1.92 -15.34
C GLU A 4 3.61 -1.12 -16.08
N GLU A 5 2.49 -1.76 -16.39
CA GLU A 5 1.34 -1.10 -17.00
C GLU A 5 0.82 0.00 -16.06
N LEU A 6 0.85 1.23 -16.56
CA LEU A 6 0.27 2.39 -15.90
C LEU A 6 -1.26 2.22 -15.91
N LEU A 7 -1.89 1.96 -14.76
CA LEU A 7 -3.35 1.96 -14.66
C LEU A 7 -3.86 3.41 -14.55
N PRO A 8 -4.58 3.94 -15.55
CA PRO A 8 -5.11 5.30 -15.47
C PRO A 8 -6.30 5.34 -14.51
N LEU A 9 -6.24 6.18 -13.48
CA LEU A 9 -7.43 6.56 -12.71
C LEU A 9 -8.07 7.78 -13.39
N LYS A 10 -9.35 7.66 -13.78
CA LYS A 10 -10.08 8.71 -14.47
C LYS A 10 -10.74 9.64 -13.43
N GLY A 11 -10.12 10.79 -13.18
CA GLY A 11 -10.66 11.86 -12.33
C GLY A 11 -11.39 12.95 -13.13
N ALA A 12 -12.16 13.78 -12.43
CA ALA A 12 -13.05 14.82 -13.00
C ALA A 12 -12.35 15.99 -13.74
N GLY A 13 -11.05 15.91 -14.00
CA GLY A 13 -10.24 16.95 -14.66
C GLY A 13 -9.23 16.43 -15.70
N GLY A 14 -9.40 15.20 -16.18
CA GLY A 14 -8.49 14.54 -17.14
C GLY A 14 -7.83 13.28 -16.58
N THR A 15 -7.24 12.49 -17.46
CA THR A 15 -6.57 11.23 -17.08
C THR A 15 -5.20 11.51 -16.46
N TYR A 16 -5.05 11.25 -15.17
CA TYR A 16 -3.75 11.29 -14.50
C TYR A 16 -3.02 9.96 -14.70
N ARG A 17 -1.76 10.00 -15.13
CA ARG A 17 -0.90 8.81 -15.27
C ARG A 17 0.01 8.71 -14.05
N TYR A 18 -0.22 7.70 -13.21
CA TYR A 18 0.66 7.40 -12.08
C TYR A 18 1.82 6.53 -12.54
N HIS A 19 3.04 6.93 -12.21
CA HIS A 19 4.22 6.08 -12.33
C HIS A 19 4.42 5.31 -11.03
N THR A 20 4.20 4.00 -11.07
CA THR A 20 4.47 3.08 -9.97
C THR A 20 5.72 2.28 -10.27
N ALA A 21 6.62 2.19 -9.30
CA ALA A 21 7.73 1.24 -9.31
C ALA A 21 7.44 0.15 -8.28
N SER A 22 7.32 -1.11 -8.71
CA SER A 22 7.07 -2.23 -7.82
C SER A 22 8.08 -3.35 -7.99
N LYS A 23 8.26 -4.10 -6.91
CA LYS A 23 9.11 -5.28 -6.88
C LYS A 23 8.47 -6.34 -6.01
N LYS A 24 8.25 -7.52 -6.61
CA LYS A 24 7.83 -8.71 -5.86
C LYS A 24 9.05 -9.37 -5.21
N ILE A 25 8.94 -9.70 -3.93
CA ILE A 25 9.97 -10.39 -3.15
C ILE A 25 9.34 -11.56 -2.38
N LEU A 26 10.14 -12.55 -1.99
CA LEU A 26 9.71 -13.61 -1.09
C LEU A 26 9.50 -13.05 0.32
N GLY A 27 8.40 -13.43 0.96
CA GLY A 27 7.95 -12.89 2.23
C GLY A 27 7.64 -13.95 3.28
N ASP A 28 8.03 -15.20 3.07
CA ASP A 28 7.60 -16.37 3.87
C ASP A 28 7.97 -16.27 5.37
N LEU A 29 8.96 -15.44 5.70
CA LEU A 29 9.43 -15.18 7.07
C LEU A 29 8.96 -13.82 7.63
N ILE A 30 8.13 -13.09 6.90
CA ILE A 30 7.71 -11.72 7.23
C ILE A 30 6.21 -11.72 7.49
N THR A 31 5.82 -11.38 8.72
CA THR A 31 4.41 -11.09 9.02
C THR A 31 4.12 -9.60 8.79
N PRO A 32 2.88 -9.22 8.42
CA PRO A 32 2.54 -7.81 8.20
C PRO A 32 2.86 -6.91 9.41
N VAL A 33 2.52 -7.35 10.62
CA VAL A 33 2.83 -6.63 11.86
C VAL A 33 4.34 -6.47 12.06
N SER A 34 5.13 -7.53 11.82
CA SER A 34 6.59 -7.45 11.97
C SER A 34 7.22 -6.50 10.95
N ALA A 35 6.70 -6.45 9.72
CA ALA A 35 7.14 -5.52 8.70
C ALA A 35 6.81 -4.08 9.08
N TYR A 36 5.58 -3.84 9.57
CA TYR A 36 5.13 -2.51 10.00
C TYR A 36 5.98 -1.96 11.14
N LEU A 37 6.24 -2.75 12.17
CA LEU A 37 7.04 -2.31 13.33
C LEU A 37 8.47 -1.89 12.93
N LYS A 38 9.05 -2.51 11.90
CA LYS A 38 10.39 -2.13 11.40
C LYS A 38 10.42 -0.76 10.72
N VAL A 39 9.31 -0.32 10.12
CA VAL A 39 9.26 0.92 9.32
C VAL A 39 8.57 2.07 10.03
N ARG A 40 7.70 1.77 11.01
CA ARG A 40 6.90 2.76 11.74
C ARG A 40 7.75 3.89 12.34
N ASP A 41 8.92 3.56 12.86
CA ASP A 41 9.78 4.54 13.51
C ASP A 41 10.45 5.50 12.50
N ALA A 42 10.57 5.08 11.24
CA ALA A 42 11.13 5.88 10.15
C ALA A 42 10.09 6.69 9.36
N TYR A 43 8.82 6.27 9.38
CA TYR A 43 7.74 6.90 8.62
C TYR A 43 6.61 7.34 9.55
N PRO A 44 6.66 8.57 10.08
CA PRO A 44 5.56 9.14 10.85
C PRO A 44 4.26 9.09 10.06
N GLN A 45 3.14 8.88 10.78
CA GLN A 45 1.80 8.73 10.19
C GLN A 45 1.67 7.57 9.19
N SER A 46 2.60 6.59 9.24
CA SER A 46 2.41 5.31 8.55
C SER A 46 1.15 4.61 9.06
N ALA A 47 0.50 3.83 8.18
CA ALA A 47 -0.67 3.05 8.53
C ALA A 47 -0.49 1.58 8.13
N LEU A 48 -0.90 0.67 9.01
CA LEU A 48 -1.09 -0.74 8.71
C LEU A 48 -2.58 -0.99 8.52
N MET A 49 -2.96 -1.57 7.38
CA MET A 49 -4.34 -1.94 7.05
C MET A 49 -4.37 -3.44 6.74
N GLU A 50 -5.15 -4.21 7.49
CA GLU A 50 -5.23 -5.67 7.34
C GLU A 50 -6.68 -6.09 7.09
N SER A 51 -6.86 -7.07 6.21
CA SER A 51 -8.17 -7.69 6.01
C SER A 51 -8.54 -8.54 7.23
N SER A 52 -9.78 -8.37 7.72
CA SER A 52 -10.37 -9.23 8.75
C SER A 52 -11.00 -10.51 8.18
N ASP A 53 -11.00 -10.68 6.84
CA ASP A 53 -11.53 -11.88 6.20
C ASP A 53 -10.52 -13.03 6.30
N TYR A 54 -10.58 -13.73 7.42
CA TYR A 54 -9.80 -14.94 7.67
C TYR A 54 -10.43 -16.20 7.05
N HIS A 55 -11.64 -16.10 6.48
CA HIS A 55 -12.44 -17.26 6.05
C HIS A 55 -12.26 -17.57 4.55
N GLY A 56 -11.90 -16.57 3.73
CA GLY A 56 -11.59 -16.74 2.31
C GLY A 56 -10.14 -16.36 1.97
N GLY A 57 -9.29 -17.36 1.69
CA GLY A 57 -7.86 -17.14 1.41
C GLY A 57 -7.52 -16.23 0.20
N GLU A 58 -8.50 -15.89 -0.64
CA GLU A 58 -8.29 -15.04 -1.82
C GLU A 58 -8.20 -13.54 -1.51
N ASN A 59 -8.74 -13.08 -0.37
CA ASN A 59 -8.81 -11.66 0.00
C ASN A 59 -8.09 -11.30 1.31
N ALA A 60 -7.29 -12.22 1.86
CA ALA A 60 -6.44 -11.98 3.03
C ALA A 60 -5.19 -11.17 2.65
N LYS A 61 -5.34 -9.86 2.42
CA LYS A 61 -4.23 -8.95 2.10
C LYS A 61 -4.01 -7.94 3.23
N SER A 62 -2.74 -7.61 3.45
CA SER A 62 -2.33 -6.51 4.32
C SER A 62 -1.55 -5.47 3.51
N PHE A 63 -1.76 -4.20 3.82
CA PHE A 63 -1.12 -3.06 3.20
C PHE A 63 -0.44 -2.21 4.27
N ILE A 64 0.79 -1.78 3.98
CA ILE A 64 1.50 -0.80 4.79
C ILE A 64 1.64 0.47 3.95
N ALA A 65 0.99 1.54 4.40
CA ALA A 65 1.09 2.87 3.79
C ALA A 65 2.19 3.66 4.51
N LEU A 66 3.12 4.21 3.73
CA LEU A 66 4.25 5.00 4.21
C LEU A 66 4.23 6.36 3.51
N HIS A 67 4.78 7.39 4.17
CA HIS A 67 4.96 8.72 3.59
C HIS A 67 3.65 9.33 3.04
N PRO A 68 2.72 9.74 3.92
CA PRO A 68 1.46 10.34 3.48
C PRO A 68 1.73 11.59 2.62
N ILE A 69 1.04 11.67 1.48
CA ILE A 69 1.18 12.78 0.51
C ILE A 69 0.07 13.82 0.60
N ALA A 70 -0.98 13.52 1.38
CA ALA A 70 -2.13 14.37 1.59
C ALA A 70 -2.87 13.93 2.87
N SER A 71 -3.67 14.84 3.43
CA SER A 71 -4.56 14.57 4.56
C SER A 71 -5.91 15.23 4.32
N VAL A 72 -6.96 14.66 4.91
CA VAL A 72 -8.30 15.26 4.98
C VAL A 72 -8.70 15.38 6.44
N SER A 73 -9.27 16.52 6.84
CA SER A 73 -9.77 16.78 8.18
C SER A 73 -11.09 17.51 8.10
N ILE A 74 -11.94 17.32 9.10
CA ILE A 74 -13.18 18.08 9.29
C ILE A 74 -12.93 18.93 10.54
N GLU A 75 -12.78 20.25 10.36
CA GLU A 75 -12.90 21.22 11.46
C GLU A 75 -14.37 21.49 11.76
#